data_AF-A0A4Q3SK84-F1
#
_entry.id   AF-A0A4Q3SK84-F1
#
_cell.length_a   1.000
_cell.length_b   1.000
_cell.length_c   1.000
_cell.angle_alpha   90.00
_cell.angle_beta   90.00
_cell.angle_gamma   90.00
#
_symmetry.space_group_name_H-M   'P 1'
#
loop_
_entity.id
_entity.type
_entity.pdbx_description
1 polymer ?
#
loop_
_entity_poly.entity_id
_entity_poly.type
_entity_poly.pdbx_seq_one_letter_code
_entity_poly.pdbx_strand_id
1 'polypeptide(L)'
;MKEQLTAIADKIKDLDPVDALRYFAEAYKGKIVFSTSFGWEDQVITHMIFANDIPIDVFTLETGRLFPETYYVWNRTLEIYKKPILAYHPQAELLQDMVNAKGPNSFYESVDNRKQCCYIRKLEPLKRALEGNQLWV
;
A
#
# COMPACT_ATOMS: atom_id res chain seq x y z
N MET A 1 -3.76 23.42 3.72
CA MET A 1 -4.21 22.10 3.21
C MET A 1 -5.11 22.22 1.99
N LYS A 2 -6.31 22.82 2.06
CA LYS A 2 -7.21 22.94 0.88
C LYS A 2 -6.58 23.68 -0.30
N GLU A 3 -5.95 24.84 -0.07
CA GLU A 3 -5.28 25.62 -1.14
C GLU A 3 -4.13 24.85 -1.80
N GLN A 4 -3.39 24.06 -1.03
CA GLN A 4 -2.32 23.20 -1.56
C GLN A 4 -2.86 22.08 -2.44
N LEU A 5 -3.99 21.47 -2.07
CA LEU A 5 -4.64 20.44 -2.87
C LEU A 5 -5.17 21.01 -4.20
N THR A 6 -5.76 22.20 -4.17
CA THR A 6 -6.20 22.89 -5.41
C THR A 6 -5.02 23.18 -6.32
N ALA A 7 -3.91 23.72 -5.77
CA ALA A 7 -2.72 24.00 -6.56
C ALA A 7 -2.07 22.73 -7.16
N ILE A 8 -2.11 21.61 -6.44
CA ILE A 8 -1.65 20.31 -6.96
C ILE A 8 -2.58 19.82 -8.07
N ALA A 9 -3.89 19.86 -7.85
CA ALA A 9 -4.89 19.45 -8.86
C ALA A 9 -4.72 20.26 -10.15
N ASP A 10 -4.54 21.57 -10.05
CA ASP A 10 -4.33 22.45 -11.20
C ASP A 10 -3.03 22.13 -11.97
N LYS A 11 -1.99 21.64 -11.27
CA LYS A 11 -0.72 21.26 -11.89
C LYS A 11 -0.78 19.91 -12.62
N ILE A 12 -1.61 18.98 -12.16
CA ILE A 12 -1.69 17.63 -12.74
C ILE A 12 -2.86 17.43 -13.69
N LYS A 13 -3.84 18.35 -13.74
CA LYS A 13 -5.10 18.18 -14.48
C LYS A 13 -4.94 17.85 -15.96
N ASP A 14 -3.88 18.36 -16.59
CA ASP A 14 -3.60 18.20 -18.02
C ASP A 14 -2.47 17.20 -18.28
N LEU A 15 -1.93 16.58 -17.23
CA LEU A 15 -0.90 15.54 -17.34
C LEU A 15 -1.55 14.18 -17.53
N ASP A 16 -0.91 13.31 -18.31
CA ASP A 16 -1.24 11.89 -18.26
C ASP A 16 -0.80 11.28 -16.91
N PRO A 17 -1.31 10.09 -16.53
CA PRO A 17 -1.00 9.49 -15.23
C PRO A 17 0.50 9.25 -14.97
N VAL A 18 1.29 8.92 -15.99
CA VAL A 18 2.74 8.69 -15.85
C VAL A 18 3.44 10.01 -15.56
N ASP A 19 3.09 11.07 -16.27
CA ASP A 19 3.66 12.40 -16.04
C ASP A 19 3.21 13.00 -14.70
N ALA A 20 1.97 12.73 -14.26
CA ALA A 20 1.52 13.08 -12.92
C ALA A 20 2.33 12.34 -11.83
N LEU A 21 2.59 11.04 -12.00
CA LEU A 21 3.43 10.27 -11.07
C LEU A 21 4.87 10.78 -11.04
N ARG A 22 5.46 11.16 -12.19
CA ARG A 22 6.79 11.79 -12.25
C ARG A 22 6.82 13.14 -11.54
N TYR A 23 5.80 13.96 -11.75
CA TYR A 23 5.66 15.24 -11.05
C TYR A 23 5.66 15.05 -9.54
N PHE A 24 4.88 14.09 -9.03
CA PHE A 24 4.85 13.78 -7.60
C PHE A 24 6.18 13.21 -7.08
N ALA A 25 6.81 12.32 -7.83
CA ALA A 25 8.08 11.72 -7.45
C ALA A 25 9.21 12.77 -7.32
N GLU A 26 9.21 13.80 -8.16
CA GLU A 26 10.14 14.92 -8.04
C GLU A 26 9.78 15.85 -6.89
N ALA A 27 8.50 16.23 -6.75
CA ALA A 27 8.03 17.13 -5.70
C ALA A 27 8.21 16.56 -4.28
N TYR A 28 8.15 15.24 -4.14
CA TYR A 28 8.23 14.51 -2.87
C TYR A 28 9.38 13.49 -2.86
N LYS A 29 10.50 13.84 -3.50
CA LYS A 29 11.66 12.96 -3.67
C LYS A 29 12.08 12.28 -2.36
N GLY A 30 12.07 10.95 -2.36
CA GLY A 30 12.42 10.11 -1.21
C GLY A 30 11.42 10.15 -0.05
N LYS A 31 10.23 10.73 -0.24
CA LYS A 31 9.14 10.82 0.75
C LYS A 31 7.78 10.50 0.13
N ILE A 32 7.79 9.64 -0.88
CA ILE A 32 6.63 9.23 -1.65
C ILE A 32 6.57 7.71 -1.71
N VAL A 33 5.39 7.17 -1.41
CA VAL A 33 5.13 5.74 -1.44
C VAL A 33 3.85 5.44 -2.20
N PHE A 34 3.77 4.25 -2.77
CA PHE A 34 2.57 3.67 -3.33
C PHE A 34 2.26 2.34 -2.63
N SER A 35 1.02 2.17 -2.18
CA SER A 35 0.58 0.89 -1.60
C SER A 35 -0.16 0.06 -2.64
N THR A 36 0.21 -1.22 -2.80
CA THR A 36 -0.50 -2.15 -3.68
C THR A 36 -1.15 -3.27 -2.89
N SER A 37 -2.43 -3.51 -3.18
CA SER A 37 -3.19 -4.69 -2.78
C SER A 37 -3.21 -5.76 -3.87
N PHE A 38 -2.50 -5.52 -4.98
CA PHE A 38 -2.48 -6.35 -6.19
C PHE A 38 -3.83 -6.45 -6.92
N GLY A 39 -4.76 -5.52 -6.63
CA GLY A 39 -5.96 -5.31 -7.44
C GLY A 39 -5.64 -4.78 -8.83
N TRP A 40 -6.65 -4.69 -9.70
CA TRP A 40 -6.45 -4.30 -11.10
C TRP A 40 -5.93 -2.87 -11.22
N GLU A 41 -6.54 -1.93 -10.53
CA GLU A 41 -6.15 -0.53 -10.48
C GLU A 41 -4.72 -0.39 -9.95
N ASP A 42 -4.40 -1.13 -8.88
CA ASP A 42 -3.06 -1.10 -8.29
C ASP A 42 -2.01 -1.70 -9.23
N GLN A 43 -2.34 -2.73 -10.02
CA GLN A 43 -1.43 -3.29 -11.02
C GLN A 43 -1.19 -2.31 -12.18
N VAL A 44 -2.19 -1.52 -12.57
CA VAL A 44 -2.02 -0.44 -13.55
C VAL A 44 -1.05 0.62 -13.04
N ILE A 45 -1.23 1.09 -11.80
CA ILE A 45 -0.31 2.07 -11.18
C ILE A 45 1.08 1.46 -10.98
N THR A 46 1.16 0.21 -10.52
CA THR A 46 2.43 -0.54 -10.39
C THR A 46 3.15 -0.61 -11.74
N HIS A 47 2.44 -0.92 -12.82
CA HIS A 47 3.00 -0.92 -14.17
C HIS A 47 3.53 0.46 -14.55
N MET A 48 2.76 1.53 -14.33
CA MET A 48 3.18 2.90 -14.62
C MET A 48 4.46 3.28 -13.88
N ILE A 49 4.57 2.96 -12.58
CA ILE A 49 5.75 3.24 -11.77
C ILE A 49 6.94 2.40 -12.24
N PHE A 50 6.76 1.08 -12.35
CA PHE A 50 7.85 0.15 -12.62
C PHE A 50 8.34 0.17 -14.07
N ALA A 51 7.47 0.28 -15.06
CA ALA A 51 7.87 0.32 -16.46
C ALA A 51 8.59 1.63 -16.86
N ASN A 52 8.40 2.70 -16.08
CA ASN A 52 8.96 4.02 -16.36
C ASN A 52 10.07 4.45 -15.38
N ASP A 53 10.53 3.53 -14.51
CA ASP A 53 11.56 3.82 -13.50
C ASP A 53 11.26 5.05 -12.62
N ILE A 54 9.98 5.26 -12.29
CA ILE A 54 9.58 6.38 -11.44
C ILE A 54 10.04 6.08 -10.01
N PRO A 55 10.78 6.99 -9.33
CA PRO A 55 11.37 6.74 -8.02
C PRO A 55 10.30 6.87 -6.90
N ILE A 56 9.36 5.93 -6.88
CA ILE A 56 8.32 5.76 -5.87
C ILE A 56 8.48 4.38 -5.25
N ASP A 57 8.61 4.33 -3.92
CA ASP A 57 8.69 3.07 -3.21
C ASP A 57 7.33 2.38 -3.19
N VAL A 58 7.29 1.12 -3.62
CA VAL A 58 6.07 0.32 -3.67
C VAL A 58 6.06 -0.66 -2.50
N PHE A 59 4.97 -0.67 -1.73
CA PHE A 59 4.80 -1.58 -0.60
C PHE A 59 3.44 -2.28 -0.60
N THR A 60 3.34 -3.38 0.14
CA THR A 60 2.10 -4.10 0.37
C THR A 60 1.92 -4.44 1.85
N LEU A 61 0.67 -4.64 2.26
CA LEU A 61 0.32 -5.08 3.61
C LEU A 61 0.14 -6.59 3.61
N GLU A 62 1.17 -7.32 4.06
CA GLU A 62 1.11 -8.78 4.16
C GLU A 62 0.37 -9.18 5.44
N THR A 63 -0.95 -9.23 5.33
CA THR A 63 -1.85 -9.44 6.48
C THR A 63 -1.74 -10.83 7.13
N GLY A 64 -1.04 -11.78 6.50
CA GLY A 64 -1.01 -13.20 6.87
C GLY A 64 -2.29 -13.96 6.48
N ARG A 65 -3.19 -13.34 5.74
CA ARG A 65 -4.53 -13.85 5.37
C ARG A 65 -4.94 -13.48 3.94
N LEU A 66 -3.97 -13.10 3.09
CA LEU A 66 -4.23 -12.86 1.67
C LEU A 66 -4.60 -14.18 0.96
N PHE A 67 -5.33 -14.06 -0.14
CA PHE A 67 -5.63 -15.21 -1.00
C PHE A 67 -4.35 -15.73 -1.65
N PRO A 68 -4.22 -17.06 -1.88
CA PRO A 68 -3.10 -17.62 -2.65
C PRO A 68 -2.90 -16.93 -4.00
N GLU A 69 -3.98 -16.55 -4.67
CA GLU A 69 -3.99 -15.83 -5.94
C GLU A 69 -3.29 -14.47 -5.84
N THR A 70 -3.41 -13.76 -4.71
CA THR A 70 -2.70 -12.50 -4.46
C THR A 70 -1.19 -12.72 -4.45
N TYR A 71 -0.72 -13.81 -3.85
CA TYR A 71 0.70 -14.17 -3.86
C TYR A 71 1.18 -14.56 -5.26
N TYR A 72 0.35 -15.23 -6.06
CA TYR A 72 0.69 -15.51 -7.46
C TYR A 72 0.85 -14.22 -8.27
N VAL A 73 -0.08 -13.27 -8.14
CA VAL A 73 0.04 -11.96 -8.81
C VAL A 73 1.31 -11.26 -8.33
N TRP A 74 1.54 -11.18 -7.02
CA TRP A 74 2.74 -10.57 -6.47
C TRP A 74 4.02 -11.18 -7.06
N ASN A 75 4.16 -12.51 -7.05
CA ASN A 75 5.32 -13.17 -7.63
C ASN A 75 5.48 -12.86 -9.13
N ARG A 76 4.38 -12.88 -9.90
CA ARG A 76 4.42 -12.52 -11.33
C ARG A 76 4.81 -11.05 -11.56
N THR A 77 4.36 -10.13 -10.71
CA THR A 77 4.78 -8.72 -10.75
C THR A 77 6.30 -8.60 -10.54
N LEU A 78 6.86 -9.27 -9.52
CA LEU A 78 8.32 -9.28 -9.29
C LEU A 78 9.08 -9.90 -10.47
N GLU A 79 8.55 -10.98 -11.05
CA GLU A 79 9.17 -11.65 -12.19
C GLU A 79 9.22 -10.77 -13.45
N ILE A 80 8.17 -10.01 -13.73
CA ILE A 80 8.06 -9.13 -14.90
C ILE A 80 8.97 -7.92 -14.75
N TYR A 81 8.85 -7.19 -13.63
CA TYR A 81 9.51 -5.89 -13.48
C TYR A 81 10.90 -5.98 -12.85
N LYS A 82 11.24 -7.09 -12.18
CA LYS A 82 12.50 -7.27 -11.44
C LYS A 82 12.77 -6.14 -10.42
N LYS A 83 11.69 -5.61 -9.82
CA LYS A 83 11.72 -4.55 -8.81
C LYS A 83 11.12 -5.05 -7.50
N PRO A 84 11.67 -4.62 -6.34
CA PRO A 84 11.14 -5.04 -5.06
C PRO A 84 9.79 -4.41 -4.76
N ILE A 85 8.97 -5.12 -3.98
CA ILE A 85 7.79 -4.59 -3.30
C ILE A 85 8.00 -4.86 -1.81
N LEU A 86 8.00 -3.81 -0.99
CA LEU A 86 8.28 -3.91 0.44
C LEU A 86 7.06 -4.49 1.18
N ALA A 87 7.26 -5.52 2.00
CA ALA A 87 6.18 -6.15 2.74
C ALA A 87 6.11 -5.63 4.18
N TYR A 88 4.94 -5.15 4.59
CA TYR A 88 4.67 -4.78 5.98
C TYR A 88 3.76 -5.82 6.63
N HIS A 89 4.29 -6.54 7.61
CA HIS A 89 3.58 -7.56 8.38
C HIS A 89 2.98 -6.98 9.67
N PRO A 90 1.90 -7.57 10.21
CA PRO A 90 1.36 -7.22 11.52
C PRO A 90 2.41 -7.40 12.63
N GLN A 91 2.33 -6.58 13.69
CA GLN A 91 3.11 -6.84 14.90
C GLN A 91 2.79 -8.21 15.47
N ALA A 92 3.82 -9.03 15.66
CA ALA A 92 3.67 -10.42 16.05
C ALA A 92 2.96 -10.57 17.41
N GLU A 93 3.34 -9.77 18.40
CA GLU A 93 2.75 -9.81 19.76
C GLU A 93 1.26 -9.47 19.74
N LEU A 94 0.88 -8.36 19.09
CA LEU A 94 -0.53 -7.95 18.96
C LEU A 94 -1.38 -9.01 18.24
N LEU A 95 -0.82 -9.60 17.18
CA LEU A 95 -1.48 -10.66 16.44
C LEU A 95 -1.65 -11.92 17.29
N GLN A 96 -0.59 -12.33 17.98
CA GLN A 96 -0.59 -13.50 18.86
C GLN A 96 -1.64 -13.37 19.97
N ASP A 97 -1.68 -12.23 20.65
CA ASP A 97 -2.62 -11.98 21.74
C ASP A 97 -4.07 -12.03 21.26
N MET A 98 -4.38 -11.38 20.12
CA MET A 98 -5.72 -11.40 19.54
C MET A 98 -6.15 -12.83 19.16
N VAL A 99 -5.26 -13.61 18.52
CA VAL A 99 -5.57 -14.97 18.07
C VAL A 99 -5.71 -15.93 19.26
N ASN A 100 -4.86 -15.82 20.29
CA ASN A 100 -4.97 -16.64 21.49
C ASN A 100 -6.27 -16.37 22.25
N ALA A 101 -6.70 -15.11 22.32
CA ALA A 101 -7.90 -14.73 23.05
C ALA A 101 -9.21 -15.01 22.28
N LYS A 102 -9.22 -14.84 20.95
CA LYS A 102 -10.46 -14.82 20.15
C LYS A 102 -10.45 -15.79 18.96
N GLY A 103 -9.39 -16.56 18.78
CA GLY A 103 -9.21 -17.42 17.61
C GLY A 103 -8.87 -16.67 16.32
N PRO A 104 -8.58 -17.40 15.24
CA PRO A 104 -8.11 -16.81 13.98
C PRO A 104 -9.19 -16.10 13.16
N ASN A 105 -10.48 -16.30 13.49
CA ASN A 105 -11.63 -15.90 12.66
C ASN A 105 -12.66 -15.03 13.41
N SER A 106 -12.24 -14.38 14.50
CA SER A 106 -13.10 -13.55 15.36
C SER A 106 -13.84 -12.42 14.63
N PHE A 107 -13.34 -11.98 13.47
CA PHE A 107 -13.93 -10.94 12.64
C PHE A 107 -15.30 -11.30 12.00
N TYR A 108 -15.73 -12.57 12.09
CA TYR A 108 -17.09 -12.98 11.75
C TYR A 108 -18.08 -12.80 12.90
N GLU A 109 -17.60 -12.69 14.14
CA GLU A 109 -18.44 -12.71 15.33
C GLU A 109 -19.04 -11.34 15.65
N SER A 110 -18.30 -10.26 15.38
CA SER A 110 -18.78 -8.89 15.61
C SER A 110 -18.05 -7.85 14.76
N VAL A 111 -18.69 -6.68 14.64
CA VAL A 111 -18.08 -5.50 13.98
C VAL A 111 -16.83 -5.04 14.73
N ASP A 112 -16.84 -5.08 16.07
CA ASP A 112 -15.69 -4.65 16.87
C ASP A 112 -14.50 -5.60 16.75
N ASN A 113 -14.75 -6.92 16.70
CA ASN A 113 -13.70 -7.89 16.41
C ASN A 113 -13.14 -7.71 15.00
N ARG A 114 -13.99 -7.39 14.02
CA ARG A 114 -13.53 -7.06 12.65
C ARG A 114 -12.65 -5.82 12.63
N LYS A 115 -13.06 -4.75 13.32
CA LYS A 115 -12.27 -3.52 13.45
C LYS A 115 -10.92 -3.80 14.12
N GLN A 116 -10.89 -4.60 15.19
CA GLN A 116 -9.66 -5.00 15.86
C GLN A 116 -8.74 -5.79 14.92
N CYS A 117 -9.27 -6.79 14.21
CA CYS A 117 -8.50 -7.58 13.23
C CYS A 117 -7.92 -6.68 12.13
N CYS A 118 -8.74 -5.79 11.54
CA CYS A 118 -8.27 -4.83 10.54
C CYS A 118 -7.24 -3.84 11.11
N TYR A 119 -7.41 -3.40 12.36
CA TYR A 119 -6.46 -2.52 13.00
C TYR A 119 -5.07 -3.19 13.09
N ILE A 120 -5.01 -4.39 13.66
CA ILE A 120 -3.76 -5.13 13.85
C ILE A 120 -3.15 -5.55 12.52
N ARG A 121 -3.97 -6.08 11.59
CA ARG A 121 -3.44 -6.65 10.34
C ARG A 121 -3.20 -5.65 9.23
N LYS A 122 -3.86 -4.48 9.25
CA LYS A 122 -3.81 -3.50 8.16
C LYS A 122 -3.43 -2.10 8.64
N LEU A 123 -4.15 -1.54 9.62
CA LEU A 123 -3.98 -0.12 9.94
C LEU A 123 -2.67 0.19 10.68
N GLU A 124 -2.28 -0.65 11.64
CA GLU A 124 -0.97 -0.55 12.30
C GLU A 124 0.19 -0.66 11.30
N PRO A 125 0.28 -1.72 10.46
CA PRO A 125 1.39 -1.84 9.52
C PRO A 125 1.36 -0.76 8.44
N LEU A 126 0.18 -0.30 8.01
CA LEU A 126 0.04 0.86 7.12
C LEU A 126 0.62 2.13 7.76
N LYS A 127 0.30 2.39 9.03
CA LYS A 127 0.83 3.56 9.74
C LYS A 127 2.36 3.56 9.76
N ARG A 128 2.98 2.40 9.98
CA ARG A 128 4.44 2.25 9.92
C ARG A 128 4.99 2.44 8.51
N ALA A 129 4.31 1.93 7.48
CA ALA A 129 4.72 2.13 6.09
C ALA A 129 4.66 3.59 5.64
N LEU A 130 3.70 4.35 6.18
CA LEU A 130 3.55 5.78 5.89
C LEU A 130 4.46 6.67 6.74
N GLU A 131 5.10 6.14 7.78
CA GLU A 131 5.94 6.93 8.68
C GLU A 131 7.12 7.55 7.92
N GLY A 132 7.29 8.88 8.04
CA GLY A 132 8.33 9.63 7.32
C GLY A 132 7.98 10.03 5.88
N ASN A 133 6.93 9.44 5.29
CA ASN A 133 6.45 9.80 3.96
C ASN A 133 5.51 11.02 3.99
N GLN A 134 5.58 11.85 2.96
CA GLN A 134 4.78 13.07 2.81
C GLN A 134 3.67 12.92 1.77
N LEU A 135 3.82 11.98 0.83
CA LEU A 135 2.80 11.63 -0.14
C LEU A 135 2.59 10.12 -0.19
N TRP A 136 1.32 9.72 -0.22
CA TRP A 136 0.88 8.36 -0.47
C TRP A 136 0.02 8.38 -1.73
N VAL A 137 0.42 7.58 -2.72
CA VAL A 137 -0.33 7.28 -3.94
C VAL A 137 -1.29 6.14 -3.68
#